data_AF-A0A6P2G0I5-F1
#
_entry.id   AF-A0A6P2G0I5-F1
#
_cell.length_a   1.000
_cell.length_b   1.000
_cell.length_c   1.000
_cell.angle_alpha   90.00
_cell.angle_beta   90.00
_cell.angle_gamma   90.00
#
_symmetry.space_group_name_H-M   'P 1'
#
loop_
_entity.id
_entity.type
_entity.pdbx_description
1 polymer ?
#
loop_
_entity_poly.entity_id
_entity_poly.type
_entity_poly.pdbx_seq_one_letter_code
_entity_poly.pdbx_strand_id
1 'polypeptide(L)'
;MSEELCFLSATTLRERIARRELSPVEVTRAVLERAERLQPVLNCFITLCGDEAMAQARSAEKAVMRGDALGLLHGVPFTCKDLVNTRGVRTTFGSLLFEHNVPTRDAEAIARLRRQGAILVGKTTTSEFGAKCLTDAPLFGRTRNAWSAAHTSGGSSGGAAVAVAAGIAPIGIATDGGGSTRIPASCNGVVGLKQSNGIVPHSQVEDVFGNLTYVTPMTRDVADTALMLEAMAGEDASDPWSIGVPVPDYRKAVKLDGDLRGKRVLFSAAPEGRIVSAEVGAAFEASLAHLRELGAELIEMPPTNFNIEPLWRTINHTVWRARFTEMAEACPERLSPSLLQQLALASAVSGADYQRAMFARTQLFRRVQALLRDNDFLAMPTLSRTALPIDQDLFGTIDIDGRIFPEVRANWFPWTMPFNLTGHPAISLPSGFGQGGLPIGIQLAGRFRREPELLRAASLLEAAQGLLSRRPDLG
;
A
#
# COMPACT_ATOMS: atom_id res chain seq x y z
N MET A 1 -29.22 -4.00 -0.43
CA MET A 1 -28.73 -5.32 -0.91
C MET A 1 -27.41 -5.21 -1.70
N SER A 2 -27.30 -4.47 -2.82
CA SER A 2 -26.03 -4.41 -3.58
C SER A 2 -24.89 -3.72 -2.82
N GLU A 3 -25.20 -2.71 -2.00
CA GLU A 3 -24.17 -2.01 -1.22
C GLU A 3 -23.54 -2.87 -0.13
N GLU A 4 -24.31 -3.71 0.55
CA GLU A 4 -23.75 -4.60 1.57
C GLU A 4 -22.79 -5.62 0.97
N LEU A 5 -23.09 -6.13 -0.24
CA LEU A 5 -22.21 -7.04 -0.98
C LEU A 5 -20.83 -6.40 -1.25
N CYS A 6 -20.80 -5.10 -1.58
CA CYS A 6 -19.59 -4.35 -1.87
C CYS A 6 -18.64 -4.22 -0.67
N PHE A 7 -19.17 -4.30 0.56
CA PHE A 7 -18.41 -4.17 1.80
C PHE A 7 -18.09 -5.50 2.49
N LEU A 8 -18.53 -6.65 1.96
CA LEU A 8 -18.08 -7.95 2.46
C LEU A 8 -16.55 -8.08 2.29
N SER A 9 -15.89 -8.72 3.26
CA SER A 9 -14.46 -9.03 3.15
C SER A 9 -14.21 -10.09 2.06
N ALA A 10 -13.04 -10.08 1.44
CA ALA A 10 -12.63 -11.09 0.47
C ALA A 10 -12.69 -12.50 1.06
N THR A 11 -12.33 -12.66 2.33
CA THR A 11 -12.44 -13.91 3.07
C THR A 11 -13.89 -14.38 3.12
N THR A 12 -14.83 -13.51 3.49
CA THR A 12 -16.27 -13.82 3.52
C THR A 12 -16.81 -14.12 2.12
N LEU A 13 -16.47 -13.30 1.13
CA LEU A 13 -16.90 -13.51 -0.25
C LEU A 13 -16.42 -14.86 -0.76
N ARG A 14 -15.15 -15.19 -0.55
CA ARG A 14 -14.57 -16.46 -0.98
C ARG A 14 -15.28 -17.67 -0.37
N GLU A 15 -15.56 -17.63 0.93
CA GLU A 15 -16.26 -18.70 1.65
C GLU A 15 -17.69 -18.88 1.16
N ARG A 16 -18.45 -17.78 1.06
CA ARG A 16 -19.86 -17.82 0.63
C ARG A 16 -20.02 -18.22 -0.83
N ILE A 17 -19.08 -17.81 -1.70
CA ILE A 17 -19.01 -18.30 -3.09
C ILE A 17 -18.75 -19.81 -3.13
N ALA A 18 -17.84 -20.33 -2.30
CA ALA A 18 -17.56 -21.76 -2.21
C ALA A 18 -18.80 -22.58 -1.84
N ARG A 19 -19.61 -22.05 -0.91
CA ARG A 19 -20.84 -22.65 -0.40
C ARG A 19 -22.06 -22.44 -1.29
N ARG A 20 -21.90 -21.74 -2.42
CA ARG A 20 -23.00 -21.38 -3.34
C ARG A 20 -24.06 -20.47 -2.69
N GLU A 21 -23.67 -19.74 -1.65
CA GLU A 21 -24.54 -18.76 -0.97
C GLU A 21 -24.52 -17.39 -1.66
N LEU A 22 -23.47 -17.10 -2.44
CA LEU A 22 -23.31 -15.90 -3.25
C LEU A 22 -22.76 -16.26 -4.63
N SER A 23 -23.28 -15.63 -5.69
CA SER A 23 -22.71 -15.77 -7.02
C SER A 23 -21.54 -14.79 -7.22
N PRO A 24 -20.39 -15.22 -7.77
CA PRO A 24 -19.34 -14.29 -8.17
C PRO A 24 -19.81 -13.33 -9.27
N VAL A 25 -20.83 -13.68 -10.05
CA VAL A 25 -21.46 -12.79 -11.05
C VAL A 25 -22.23 -11.66 -10.39
N GLU A 26 -23.00 -11.96 -9.34
CA GLU A 26 -23.72 -10.94 -8.55
C GLU A 26 -22.74 -9.98 -7.87
N VAL A 27 -21.70 -10.52 -7.25
CA VAL A 27 -20.66 -9.74 -6.57
C VAL A 27 -19.93 -8.84 -7.57
N THR A 28 -19.47 -9.41 -8.70
CA THR A 28 -18.72 -8.66 -9.73
C THR A 28 -19.57 -7.55 -10.36
N ARG A 29 -20.87 -7.81 -10.59
CA ARG A 29 -21.80 -6.80 -11.09
C ARG A 29 -21.95 -5.64 -10.09
N ALA A 30 -22.20 -5.96 -8.81
CA ALA A 30 -22.40 -4.94 -7.79
C ALA A 30 -21.17 -4.03 -7.64
N VAL A 31 -19.96 -4.59 -7.68
CA VAL A 31 -18.73 -3.78 -7.59
C VAL A 31 -18.49 -2.93 -8.83
N LEU A 32 -18.82 -3.41 -10.04
CA LEU A 32 -18.68 -2.64 -11.28
C LEU A 32 -19.66 -1.47 -11.34
N GLU A 33 -20.93 -1.70 -11.00
CA GLU A 33 -21.95 -0.65 -10.88
C GLU A 33 -21.51 0.43 -9.88
N ARG A 34 -20.92 0.01 -8.76
CA ARG A 34 -20.37 0.92 -7.76
C ARG A 34 -19.13 1.67 -8.29
N ALA A 35 -18.25 1.00 -9.03
CA ALA A 35 -17.08 1.63 -9.65
C ALA A 35 -17.50 2.74 -10.61
N GLU A 36 -18.45 2.45 -11.51
CA GLU A 36 -18.97 3.40 -12.50
C GLU A 36 -19.65 4.59 -11.83
N ARG A 37 -20.49 4.36 -10.81
CA ARG A 37 -21.15 5.43 -10.05
C ARG A 37 -20.15 6.36 -9.37
N LEU A 38 -19.11 5.80 -8.75
CA LEU A 38 -18.16 6.58 -7.94
C LEU A 38 -17.00 7.17 -8.75
N GLN A 39 -16.75 6.69 -9.96
CA GLN A 39 -15.63 7.15 -10.78
C GLN A 39 -15.67 8.67 -11.08
N PRO A 40 -16.81 9.31 -11.41
CA PRO A 40 -16.88 10.76 -11.59
C PRO A 40 -16.60 11.56 -10.30
N VAL A 41 -16.81 10.95 -9.14
CA VAL A 41 -16.62 11.59 -7.83
C VAL A 41 -15.20 11.40 -7.32
N LEU A 42 -14.67 10.17 -7.37
CA LEU A 42 -13.42 9.78 -6.74
C LEU A 42 -12.23 9.70 -7.71
N ASN A 43 -12.51 9.42 -9.00
CA ASN A 43 -11.53 9.30 -10.07
C ASN A 43 -10.38 8.36 -9.70
N CYS A 44 -10.72 7.10 -9.35
CA CYS A 44 -9.77 6.11 -8.84
C CYS A 44 -9.33 5.06 -9.87
N PHE A 45 -9.91 5.06 -11.07
CA PHE A 45 -9.54 4.17 -12.18
C PHE A 45 -8.94 4.91 -13.38
N ILE A 46 -7.96 4.28 -14.02
CA ILE A 46 -7.48 4.63 -15.37
C ILE A 46 -8.20 3.77 -16.42
N THR A 47 -8.43 2.49 -16.12
CA THR A 47 -9.10 1.56 -17.04
C THR A 47 -10.03 0.66 -16.23
N LEU A 48 -11.33 0.67 -16.53
CA LEU A 48 -12.28 -0.31 -16.01
C LEU A 48 -12.36 -1.51 -16.96
N CYS A 49 -12.43 -2.72 -16.41
CA CYS A 49 -12.40 -3.98 -17.15
C CYS A 49 -13.77 -4.69 -17.13
N GLY A 50 -14.87 -3.94 -17.25
CA GLY A 50 -16.24 -4.45 -16.99
C GLY A 50 -16.62 -5.73 -17.74
N ASP A 51 -16.45 -5.74 -19.06
CA ASP A 51 -16.81 -6.90 -19.89
C ASP A 51 -15.95 -8.13 -19.56
N GLU A 52 -14.64 -7.95 -19.42
CA GLU A 52 -13.72 -9.04 -19.08
C GLU A 52 -13.97 -9.56 -17.66
N ALA A 53 -14.20 -8.66 -16.69
CA ALA A 53 -14.55 -9.01 -15.31
C ALA A 53 -15.83 -9.84 -15.25
N MET A 54 -16.88 -9.44 -15.97
CA MET A 54 -18.13 -10.21 -16.04
C MET A 54 -17.97 -11.56 -16.75
N ALA A 55 -17.11 -11.64 -17.77
CA ALA A 55 -16.78 -12.92 -18.41
C ALA A 55 -16.03 -13.86 -17.45
N GLN A 56 -15.05 -13.34 -16.70
CA GLN A 56 -14.32 -14.07 -15.67
C GLN A 56 -15.26 -14.53 -14.55
N ALA A 57 -16.19 -13.68 -14.10
CA ALA A 57 -17.19 -14.02 -13.09
C ALA A 57 -18.10 -15.17 -13.51
N ARG A 58 -18.59 -15.16 -14.76
CA ARG A 58 -19.39 -16.27 -15.32
C ARG A 58 -18.59 -17.56 -15.41
N SER A 59 -17.29 -17.48 -15.71
CA SER A 59 -16.41 -18.65 -15.70
C SER A 59 -16.21 -19.19 -14.27
N ALA A 60 -15.99 -18.30 -13.31
CA ALA A 60 -15.83 -18.64 -11.89
C ALA A 60 -17.09 -19.32 -11.33
N GLU A 61 -18.29 -18.82 -11.66
CA GLU A 61 -19.56 -19.44 -11.27
C GLU A 61 -19.72 -20.85 -11.85
N LYS A 62 -19.42 -21.04 -13.15
CA LYS A 62 -19.47 -22.37 -13.78
C LYS A 62 -18.55 -23.38 -13.06
N ALA A 63 -17.36 -22.95 -12.64
CA ALA A 63 -16.43 -23.81 -11.90
C ALA A 63 -16.99 -24.21 -10.52
N VAL A 64 -17.62 -23.28 -9.80
CA VAL A 64 -18.31 -23.56 -8.52
C VAL A 64 -19.45 -24.56 -8.71
N MET A 65 -20.25 -24.41 -9.77
CA MET A 65 -21.38 -25.29 -10.05
C MET A 65 -20.95 -26.70 -10.44
N ARG A 66 -19.83 -26.85 -11.15
CA ARG A 66 -19.22 -28.17 -11.45
C ARG A 66 -18.58 -28.84 -10.24
N GLY A 67 -18.29 -28.10 -9.17
CA GLY A 67 -17.57 -28.62 -8.01
C GLY A 67 -16.06 -28.74 -8.24
N ASP A 68 -15.49 -27.89 -9.10
CA ASP A 68 -14.06 -27.85 -9.36
C ASP A 68 -13.27 -27.47 -8.08
N ALA A 69 -11.98 -27.80 -8.05
CA ALA A 69 -11.07 -27.28 -7.02
C ALA A 69 -10.93 -25.76 -7.18
N LEU A 70 -11.21 -25.01 -6.10
CA LEU A 70 -11.28 -23.56 -6.12
C LEU A 70 -10.03 -22.93 -5.48
N GLY A 71 -9.40 -21.98 -6.16
CA GLY A 71 -8.23 -21.24 -5.65
C GLY A 71 -8.53 -20.38 -4.42
N LEU A 72 -7.50 -19.80 -3.80
CA LEU A 72 -7.62 -19.00 -2.58
C LEU A 72 -8.50 -17.75 -2.74
N LEU A 73 -8.57 -17.20 -3.95
CA LEU A 73 -9.29 -15.96 -4.26
C LEU A 73 -10.40 -16.19 -5.29
N HIS A 74 -10.85 -17.43 -5.45
CA HIS A 74 -11.82 -17.81 -6.48
C HIS A 74 -13.09 -16.96 -6.41
N GLY A 75 -13.36 -16.21 -7.48
CA GLY A 75 -14.54 -15.36 -7.61
C GLY A 75 -14.44 -14.01 -6.87
N VAL A 76 -13.32 -13.71 -6.21
CA VAL A 76 -13.12 -12.45 -5.48
C VAL A 76 -12.69 -11.33 -6.45
N PRO A 77 -13.40 -10.19 -6.51
CA PRO A 77 -12.96 -9.06 -7.32
C PRO A 77 -11.72 -8.37 -6.73
N PHE A 78 -10.82 -7.88 -7.59
CA PHE A 78 -9.68 -7.08 -7.17
C PHE A 78 -9.39 -5.93 -8.14
N THR A 79 -8.69 -4.91 -7.65
CA THR A 79 -8.15 -3.83 -8.47
C THR A 79 -6.62 -3.89 -8.55
N CYS A 80 -6.04 -3.26 -9.57
CA CYS A 80 -4.60 -3.30 -9.79
C CYS A 80 -4.03 -1.91 -10.09
N LYS A 81 -3.08 -1.44 -9.27
CA LYS A 81 -2.38 -0.18 -9.55
C LYS A 81 -1.77 -0.17 -10.95
N ASP A 82 -1.92 0.95 -11.65
CA ASP A 82 -1.49 1.07 -13.05
C ASP A 82 0.02 1.18 -13.27
N LEU A 83 0.83 0.76 -12.29
CA LEU A 83 2.26 0.52 -12.44
C LEU A 83 2.59 -0.96 -12.65
N VAL A 84 1.63 -1.85 -12.42
CA VAL A 84 1.82 -3.30 -12.49
C VAL A 84 1.27 -3.80 -13.81
N ASN A 85 2.10 -4.52 -14.56
CA ASN A 85 1.72 -5.02 -15.89
C ASN A 85 0.62 -6.06 -15.76
N THR A 86 -0.40 -5.91 -16.60
CA THR A 86 -1.51 -6.84 -16.72
C THR A 86 -1.69 -7.17 -18.19
N ARG A 87 -1.55 -8.45 -18.53
CA ARG A 87 -1.62 -8.94 -19.91
C ARG A 87 -2.98 -8.59 -20.52
N GLY A 88 -2.94 -7.89 -21.65
CA GLY A 88 -4.14 -7.53 -22.41
C GLY A 88 -4.92 -6.34 -21.84
N VAL A 89 -4.46 -5.74 -20.74
CA VAL A 89 -5.13 -4.59 -20.11
C VAL A 89 -4.22 -3.37 -20.14
N ARG A 90 -4.75 -2.25 -20.64
CA ARG A 90 -4.03 -0.98 -20.79
C ARG A 90 -3.35 -0.58 -19.48
N THR A 91 -2.02 -0.45 -19.53
CA THR A 91 -1.16 -0.14 -18.38
C THR A 91 -0.28 1.07 -18.73
N THR A 92 -0.63 2.24 -18.21
CA THR A 92 -0.10 3.53 -18.66
C THR A 92 0.98 4.11 -17.77
N PHE A 93 1.25 3.48 -16.64
CA PHE A 93 2.14 4.02 -15.62
C PHE A 93 1.75 5.41 -15.10
N GLY A 94 0.49 5.82 -15.30
CA GLY A 94 0.02 7.18 -15.06
C GLY A 94 0.64 8.24 -15.98
N SER A 95 1.28 7.85 -17.08
CA SER A 95 2.00 8.76 -17.98
C SER A 95 1.34 8.83 -19.35
N LEU A 96 1.35 10.01 -19.97
CA LEU A 96 0.91 10.18 -21.35
C LEU A 96 1.79 9.38 -22.32
N LEU A 97 3.08 9.20 -22.02
CA LEU A 97 4.01 8.44 -22.86
C LEU A 97 3.55 6.99 -23.10
N PHE A 98 2.80 6.42 -22.16
CA PHE A 98 2.32 5.05 -22.20
C PHE A 98 0.79 4.97 -22.27
N GLU A 99 0.11 6.03 -22.71
CA GLU A 99 -1.37 6.12 -22.76
C GLU A 99 -2.04 4.91 -23.44
N HIS A 100 -1.41 4.36 -24.48
CA HIS A 100 -1.89 3.22 -25.26
C HIS A 100 -1.10 1.93 -25.02
N ASN A 101 -0.25 1.87 -23.99
CA ASN A 101 0.54 0.69 -23.69
C ASN A 101 -0.36 -0.45 -23.18
N VAL A 102 -0.30 -1.60 -23.86
CA VAL A 102 -1.00 -2.83 -23.48
C VAL A 102 0.03 -3.95 -23.31
N PRO A 103 0.40 -4.31 -22.07
CA PRO A 103 1.38 -5.36 -21.83
C PRO A 103 0.95 -6.71 -22.41
N THR A 104 1.92 -7.46 -22.94
CA THR A 104 1.71 -8.83 -23.45
C THR A 104 1.89 -9.90 -22.37
N ARG A 105 2.34 -9.52 -21.17
CA ARG A 105 2.59 -10.41 -20.04
C ARG A 105 2.09 -9.80 -18.75
N ASP A 106 1.61 -10.66 -17.85
CA ASP A 106 1.28 -10.31 -16.49
C ASP A 106 2.58 -10.14 -15.69
N ALA A 107 2.59 -9.21 -14.74
CA ALA A 107 3.52 -9.28 -13.62
C ALA A 107 3.22 -10.55 -12.81
N GLU A 108 4.24 -11.14 -12.17
CA GLU A 108 4.07 -12.42 -11.48
C GLU A 108 3.00 -12.38 -10.37
N ALA A 109 2.90 -11.27 -9.62
CA ALA A 109 1.84 -11.09 -8.64
C ALA A 109 0.43 -11.16 -9.26
N ILE A 110 0.24 -10.61 -10.48
CA ILE A 110 -1.03 -10.66 -11.21
C ILE A 110 -1.29 -12.06 -11.74
N ALA A 111 -0.28 -12.71 -12.30
CA ALA A 111 -0.38 -14.09 -12.75
C ALA A 111 -0.81 -15.02 -11.60
N ARG A 112 -0.26 -14.82 -10.39
CA ARG A 112 -0.65 -15.55 -9.18
C ARG A 112 -2.09 -15.32 -8.77
N LEU A 113 -2.52 -14.06 -8.66
CA LEU A 113 -3.92 -13.76 -8.33
C LEU A 113 -4.91 -14.39 -9.33
N ARG A 114 -4.59 -14.33 -10.64
CA ARG A 114 -5.41 -14.99 -11.69
C ARG A 114 -5.44 -16.51 -11.53
N ARG A 115 -4.30 -17.15 -11.24
CA ARG A 115 -4.24 -18.60 -10.95
C ARG A 115 -5.06 -18.98 -9.71
N GLN A 116 -5.17 -18.07 -8.74
CA GLN A 116 -6.01 -18.26 -7.55
C GLN A 116 -7.50 -17.93 -7.79
N GLY A 117 -7.89 -17.60 -9.04
CA GLY A 117 -9.27 -17.38 -9.45
C GLY A 117 -9.83 -16.00 -9.13
N ALA A 118 -8.98 -15.02 -8.81
CA ALA A 118 -9.39 -13.64 -8.58
C ALA A 118 -9.84 -12.96 -9.90
N ILE A 119 -10.78 -12.03 -9.81
CA ILE A 119 -11.39 -11.33 -10.96
C ILE A 119 -10.92 -9.89 -11.01
N LEU A 120 -10.24 -9.49 -12.08
CA LEU A 120 -9.75 -8.11 -12.21
C LEU A 120 -10.88 -7.16 -12.61
N VAL A 121 -11.15 -6.15 -11.78
CA VAL A 121 -12.17 -5.12 -12.03
C VAL A 121 -11.62 -3.93 -12.82
N GLY A 122 -10.36 -3.57 -12.61
CA GLY A 122 -9.77 -2.43 -13.28
C GLY A 122 -8.36 -2.05 -12.82
N LYS A 123 -7.74 -1.16 -13.61
CA LYS A 123 -6.46 -0.54 -13.33
C LYS A 123 -6.67 0.78 -12.59
N THR A 124 -6.12 0.91 -11.38
CA THR A 124 -6.32 2.07 -10.52
C THR A 124 -5.27 3.16 -10.75
N THR A 125 -5.68 4.39 -10.53
CA THR A 125 -4.83 5.58 -10.66
C THR A 125 -3.62 5.54 -9.74
N THR A 126 -2.55 6.19 -10.19
CA THR A 126 -1.25 6.30 -9.53
C THR A 126 -0.64 7.66 -9.84
N SER A 127 0.29 8.15 -9.02
CA SER A 127 1.19 9.20 -9.53
C SER A 127 2.01 8.66 -10.70
N GLU A 128 2.38 9.55 -11.63
CA GLU A 128 3.19 9.21 -12.80
C GLU A 128 4.47 8.45 -12.39
N PHE A 129 4.63 7.23 -12.89
CA PHE A 129 5.68 6.26 -12.54
C PHE A 129 5.86 5.97 -11.03
N GLY A 130 4.89 6.37 -10.20
CA GLY A 130 4.99 6.32 -8.75
C GLY A 130 5.93 7.36 -8.14
N ALA A 131 6.27 8.42 -8.86
CA ALA A 131 7.33 9.38 -8.51
C ALA A 131 7.01 10.30 -7.33
N LYS A 132 5.75 10.33 -6.84
CA LYS A 132 5.34 11.14 -5.70
C LYS A 132 4.25 10.52 -4.82
N CYS A 133 4.13 11.05 -3.60
CA CYS A 133 3.17 10.63 -2.57
C CYS A 133 1.76 11.24 -2.71
N LEU A 134 1.45 11.83 -3.86
CA LEU A 134 0.14 12.44 -4.17
C LEU A 134 -0.37 11.81 -5.47
N THR A 135 -1.56 11.23 -5.47
CA THR A 135 -2.10 10.52 -6.65
C THR A 135 -2.75 11.50 -7.61
N ASP A 136 -1.89 12.12 -8.41
CA ASP A 136 -2.26 12.89 -9.58
C ASP A 136 -1.26 12.63 -10.73
N ALA A 137 -1.75 12.72 -11.95
CA ALA A 137 -0.93 12.65 -13.15
C ALA A 137 -1.63 13.31 -14.35
N PRO A 138 -0.88 13.76 -15.38
CA PRO A 138 -1.45 14.43 -16.55
C PRO A 138 -2.56 13.63 -17.25
N LEU A 139 -2.49 12.29 -17.21
CA LEU A 139 -3.43 11.41 -17.91
C LEU A 139 -4.87 11.42 -17.33
N PHE A 140 -5.03 11.64 -16.02
CA PHE A 140 -6.34 11.52 -15.35
C PHE A 140 -6.67 12.66 -14.39
N GLY A 141 -5.74 13.59 -14.16
CA GLY A 141 -5.91 14.64 -13.15
C GLY A 141 -5.64 14.09 -11.74
N ARG A 142 -6.58 14.27 -10.81
CA ARG A 142 -6.39 13.96 -9.38
C ARG A 142 -7.36 12.89 -8.89
N THR A 143 -6.89 11.99 -8.05
CA THR A 143 -7.72 11.03 -7.32
C THR A 143 -8.05 11.55 -5.92
N ARG A 144 -9.34 11.66 -5.63
CA ARG A 144 -9.84 12.23 -4.38
C ARG A 144 -9.86 11.19 -3.27
N ASN A 145 -9.72 11.64 -2.01
CA ASN A 145 -9.84 10.78 -0.85
C ASN A 145 -11.27 10.21 -0.70
N ALA A 146 -11.39 8.96 -0.28
CA ALA A 146 -12.69 8.31 -0.08
C ALA A 146 -13.54 9.00 1.01
N TRP A 147 -12.91 9.65 2.00
CA TRP A 147 -13.58 10.32 3.12
C TRP A 147 -13.81 11.80 2.89
N SER A 148 -13.15 12.40 1.89
CA SER A 148 -13.31 13.82 1.58
C SER A 148 -12.80 14.16 0.18
N ALA A 149 -13.69 14.66 -0.67
CA ALA A 149 -13.33 15.12 -2.02
C ALA A 149 -12.31 16.27 -2.04
N ALA A 150 -12.18 17.01 -0.94
CA ALA A 150 -11.26 18.15 -0.80
C ALA A 150 -9.82 17.75 -0.45
N HIS A 151 -9.55 16.46 -0.20
CA HIS A 151 -8.26 15.96 0.26
C HIS A 151 -7.65 14.95 -0.71
N THR A 152 -6.32 14.88 -0.69
CA THR A 152 -5.56 13.87 -1.43
C THR A 152 -5.88 12.46 -0.93
N SER A 153 -5.92 11.51 -1.85
CA SER A 153 -5.95 10.07 -1.53
C SER A 153 -4.61 9.56 -0.99
N GLY A 154 -3.57 10.40 -0.92
CA GLY A 154 -2.19 9.96 -0.69
C GLY A 154 -1.67 9.20 -1.91
N GLY A 155 -0.45 8.69 -1.83
CA GLY A 155 0.15 8.09 -3.02
C GLY A 155 1.46 7.34 -2.79
N SER A 156 1.95 6.63 -3.80
CA SER A 156 1.44 6.65 -5.18
C SER A 156 0.27 5.70 -5.46
N SER A 157 -0.17 4.85 -4.53
CA SER A 157 -1.27 3.89 -4.75
C SER A 157 -2.66 4.41 -4.34
N GLY A 158 -2.95 5.70 -4.55
CA GLY A 158 -4.18 6.34 -4.07
C GLY A 158 -5.44 5.72 -4.68
N GLY A 159 -5.45 5.39 -5.97
CA GLY A 159 -6.60 4.76 -6.61
C GLY A 159 -6.96 3.41 -6.00
N ALA A 160 -5.96 2.58 -5.65
CA ALA A 160 -6.19 1.31 -4.98
C ALA A 160 -6.78 1.51 -3.57
N ALA A 161 -6.27 2.49 -2.80
CA ALA A 161 -6.76 2.75 -1.44
C ALA A 161 -8.20 3.26 -1.45
N VAL A 162 -8.51 4.16 -2.38
CA VAL A 162 -9.85 4.71 -2.57
C VAL A 162 -10.82 3.62 -3.01
N ALA A 163 -10.45 2.76 -3.98
CA ALA A 163 -11.29 1.67 -4.43
C ALA A 163 -11.61 0.68 -3.29
N VAL A 164 -10.64 0.36 -2.45
CA VAL A 164 -10.82 -0.53 -1.29
C VAL A 164 -11.69 0.12 -0.22
N ALA A 165 -11.40 1.37 0.15
CA ALA A 165 -12.13 2.13 1.17
C ALA A 165 -13.60 2.36 0.77
N ALA A 166 -13.83 2.65 -0.51
CA ALA A 166 -15.15 2.92 -1.05
C ALA A 166 -15.99 1.65 -1.27
N GLY A 167 -15.47 0.44 -1.03
CA GLY A 167 -16.20 -0.81 -1.26
C GLY A 167 -16.25 -1.24 -2.74
N ILE A 168 -15.39 -0.68 -3.61
CA ILE A 168 -15.36 -1.06 -5.03
C ILE A 168 -14.62 -2.38 -5.24
N ALA A 169 -13.66 -2.72 -4.39
CA ALA A 169 -13.14 -4.09 -4.33
C ALA A 169 -12.71 -4.40 -2.89
N PRO A 170 -12.79 -5.66 -2.44
CA PRO A 170 -12.27 -6.03 -1.12
C PRO A 170 -10.74 -5.97 -1.04
N ILE A 171 -10.05 -6.20 -2.17
CA ILE A 171 -8.59 -6.25 -2.25
C ILE A 171 -8.06 -5.47 -3.45
N GLY A 172 -6.86 -4.91 -3.33
CA GLY A 172 -6.20 -4.13 -4.36
C GLY A 172 -4.68 -4.36 -4.37
N ILE A 173 -4.12 -4.54 -5.56
CA ILE A 173 -2.66 -4.54 -5.76
C ILE A 173 -2.17 -3.10 -5.71
N ALA A 174 -1.22 -2.85 -4.83
CA ALA A 174 -0.51 -1.59 -4.69
C ALA A 174 1.00 -1.78 -4.96
N THR A 175 1.76 -0.69 -4.89
CA THR A 175 3.22 -0.76 -4.77
C THR A 175 3.73 0.17 -3.69
N ASP A 176 4.91 -0.12 -3.14
CA ASP A 176 5.52 0.66 -2.07
C ASP A 176 7.02 0.81 -2.33
N GLY A 177 7.54 2.04 -2.52
CA GLY A 177 8.99 2.31 -2.65
C GLY A 177 9.54 3.28 -1.58
N GLY A 178 8.64 4.01 -0.94
CA GLY A 178 8.91 4.94 0.16
C GLY A 178 7.68 5.15 1.04
N GLY A 179 6.77 4.19 1.08
CA GLY A 179 5.47 4.29 1.74
C GLY A 179 4.26 4.26 0.81
N SER A 180 4.43 4.02 -0.49
CA SER A 180 3.35 4.19 -1.47
C SER A 180 2.15 3.26 -1.32
N THR A 181 2.21 2.27 -0.44
CA THR A 181 1.04 1.49 0.02
C THR A 181 0.54 2.02 1.36
N ARG A 182 1.44 2.25 2.31
CA ARG A 182 1.12 2.64 3.69
C ARG A 182 0.57 4.07 3.80
N ILE A 183 1.10 5.02 3.05
CA ILE A 183 0.64 6.41 2.98
C ILE A 183 -0.83 6.48 2.54
N PRO A 184 -1.22 5.99 1.34
CA PRO A 184 -2.62 6.05 0.93
C PRO A 184 -3.52 5.15 1.77
N ALA A 185 -3.01 4.05 2.35
CA ALA A 185 -3.77 3.25 3.31
C ALA A 185 -4.16 4.06 4.56
N SER A 186 -3.20 4.79 5.14
CA SER A 186 -3.46 5.71 6.26
C SER A 186 -4.39 6.84 5.87
N CYS A 187 -4.28 7.41 4.67
CA CYS A 187 -5.16 8.51 4.22
C CYS A 187 -6.61 8.07 4.05
N ASN A 188 -6.87 6.81 3.68
CA ASN A 188 -8.21 6.33 3.34
C ASN A 188 -8.77 5.33 4.36
N GLY A 189 -8.10 5.11 5.49
CA GLY A 189 -8.59 4.25 6.57
C GLY A 189 -8.72 2.79 6.15
N VAL A 190 -7.71 2.28 5.45
CA VAL A 190 -7.61 0.87 5.02
C VAL A 190 -6.29 0.26 5.46
N VAL A 191 -6.14 -1.04 5.29
CA VAL A 191 -4.92 -1.78 5.63
C VAL A 191 -3.98 -1.79 4.43
N GLY A 192 -2.70 -1.50 4.69
CA GLY A 192 -1.65 -1.56 3.68
C GLY A 192 -0.39 -2.21 4.22
N LEU A 193 -0.01 -3.36 3.65
CA LEU A 193 1.18 -4.11 4.06
C LEU A 193 2.28 -3.97 3.02
N LYS A 194 3.46 -3.54 3.46
CA LYS A 194 4.72 -3.74 2.74
C LYS A 194 5.45 -4.92 3.37
N GLN A 195 5.33 -6.10 2.78
CA GLN A 195 5.99 -7.33 3.22
C GLN A 195 7.52 -7.27 3.13
N SER A 196 8.22 -8.28 3.65
CA SER A 196 9.67 -8.38 3.54
C SER A 196 10.12 -8.56 2.09
N ASN A 197 11.35 -8.14 1.81
CA ASN A 197 11.94 -8.34 0.49
C ASN A 197 11.99 -9.83 0.11
N GLY A 198 11.54 -10.13 -1.11
CA GLY A 198 11.44 -11.48 -1.66
C GLY A 198 10.20 -12.29 -1.29
N ILE A 199 9.34 -11.83 -0.37
CA ILE A 199 8.11 -12.59 -0.02
C ILE A 199 7.15 -12.63 -1.20
N VAL A 200 6.94 -11.48 -1.85
CA VAL A 200 6.27 -11.39 -3.15
C VAL A 200 7.32 -10.98 -4.18
N PRO A 201 7.55 -11.77 -5.25
CA PRO A 201 8.58 -11.51 -6.23
C PRO A 201 8.24 -10.26 -7.06
N HIS A 202 9.23 -9.40 -7.31
CA HIS A 202 9.05 -8.19 -8.11
C HIS A 202 9.53 -8.36 -9.55
N SER A 203 8.83 -9.19 -10.33
CA SER A 203 9.16 -9.54 -11.74
C SER A 203 9.35 -8.41 -12.76
N GLN A 204 9.05 -7.15 -12.40
CA GLN A 204 9.13 -5.98 -13.28
C GLN A 204 10.16 -4.92 -12.87
N VAL A 205 10.87 -5.11 -11.76
CA VAL A 205 11.84 -4.08 -11.32
C VAL A 205 13.05 -4.12 -12.25
N GLU A 206 13.56 -2.95 -12.63
CA GLU A 206 14.74 -2.86 -13.52
C GLU A 206 16.04 -3.27 -12.80
N ASP A 207 16.21 -2.86 -11.53
CA ASP A 207 17.30 -3.30 -10.67
C ASP A 207 16.77 -4.25 -9.59
N VAL A 208 16.79 -5.54 -9.89
CA VAL A 208 16.31 -6.58 -8.96
C VAL A 208 17.28 -6.83 -7.81
N PHE A 209 18.58 -6.57 -7.99
CA PHE A 209 19.59 -6.77 -6.95
C PHE A 209 19.55 -5.63 -5.92
N GLY A 210 19.43 -4.39 -6.38
CA GLY A 210 19.29 -3.23 -5.51
C GLY A 210 17.87 -2.96 -5.02
N ASN A 211 16.88 -3.82 -5.36
CA ASN A 211 15.46 -3.57 -5.23
C ASN A 211 15.03 -2.94 -3.88
N LEU A 212 14.15 -1.95 -4.00
CA LEU A 212 13.58 -1.14 -2.92
C LEU A 212 12.07 -0.95 -3.06
N THR A 213 11.49 -1.50 -4.11
CA THR A 213 10.08 -1.41 -4.43
C THR A 213 9.42 -2.77 -4.24
N TYR A 214 8.17 -2.73 -3.79
CA TYR A 214 7.40 -3.93 -3.45
C TYR A 214 6.07 -3.87 -4.20
N VAL A 215 5.62 -5.01 -4.72
CA VAL A 215 4.22 -5.22 -5.11
C VAL A 215 3.49 -5.76 -3.89
N THR A 216 2.42 -5.09 -3.47
CA THR A 216 1.90 -5.19 -2.10
C THR A 216 0.39 -5.38 -2.06
N PRO A 217 -0.14 -6.05 -1.03
CA PRO A 217 -1.57 -6.10 -0.77
C PRO A 217 -2.07 -4.82 -0.09
N MET A 218 -3.28 -4.42 -0.45
CA MET A 218 -4.06 -3.35 0.17
C MET A 218 -5.52 -3.80 0.30
N THR A 219 -6.06 -3.78 1.52
CA THR A 219 -7.33 -4.42 1.86
C THR A 219 -8.06 -3.62 2.94
N ARG A 220 -9.32 -3.96 3.25
CA ARG A 220 -10.06 -3.28 4.34
C ARG A 220 -9.68 -3.79 5.73
N ASP A 221 -9.30 -5.05 5.84
CA ASP A 221 -8.97 -5.71 7.10
C ASP A 221 -7.71 -6.58 7.00
N VAL A 222 -7.14 -6.96 8.15
CA VAL A 222 -5.91 -7.77 8.24
C VAL A 222 -6.11 -9.19 7.71
N ALA A 223 -7.32 -9.76 7.83
CA ALA A 223 -7.63 -11.10 7.35
C ALA A 223 -7.50 -11.19 5.82
N ASP A 224 -8.08 -10.22 5.11
CA ASP A 224 -7.97 -10.09 3.67
C ASP A 224 -6.53 -9.80 3.23
N THR A 225 -5.78 -9.01 4.01
CA THR A 225 -4.33 -8.79 3.76
C THR A 225 -3.57 -10.11 3.79
N ALA A 226 -3.82 -10.96 4.80
CA ALA A 226 -3.15 -12.26 4.92
C ALA A 226 -3.55 -13.22 3.78
N LEU A 227 -4.84 -13.27 3.43
CA LEU A 227 -5.35 -14.06 2.30
C LEU A 227 -4.69 -13.64 0.98
N MET A 228 -4.62 -12.34 0.72
CA MET A 228 -4.01 -11.79 -0.48
C MET A 228 -2.50 -12.00 -0.51
N LEU A 229 -1.81 -11.81 0.62
CA LEU A 229 -0.37 -12.07 0.73
C LEU A 229 -0.05 -13.54 0.42
N GLU A 230 -0.81 -14.48 0.97
CA GLU A 230 -0.63 -15.92 0.69
C GLU A 230 -0.81 -16.25 -0.80
N ALA A 231 -1.80 -15.62 -1.45
CA ALA A 231 -2.00 -15.79 -2.88
C ALA A 231 -0.85 -15.23 -3.73
N MET A 232 -0.15 -14.20 -3.25
CA MET A 232 0.94 -13.51 -3.97
C MET A 232 2.33 -14.08 -3.66
N ALA A 233 2.52 -14.71 -2.50
CA ALA A 233 3.83 -15.05 -1.97
C ALA A 233 4.47 -16.29 -2.58
N GLY A 234 5.79 -16.37 -2.52
CA GLY A 234 6.60 -17.53 -2.89
C GLY A 234 7.67 -17.25 -3.93
N GLU A 235 8.58 -18.20 -4.06
CA GLU A 235 9.72 -18.14 -4.97
C GLU A 235 9.31 -17.93 -6.44
N ASP A 236 10.07 -17.12 -7.16
CA ASP A 236 10.00 -16.99 -8.61
C ASP A 236 11.39 -16.69 -9.19
N ALA A 237 11.70 -17.28 -10.35
CA ALA A 237 13.02 -17.16 -10.97
C ALA A 237 13.37 -15.73 -11.43
N SER A 238 12.38 -14.83 -11.54
CA SER A 238 12.61 -13.43 -11.89
C SER A 238 13.18 -12.59 -10.74
N ASP A 239 13.12 -13.08 -9.49
CA ASP A 239 13.54 -12.32 -8.31
C ASP A 239 14.48 -13.14 -7.40
N PRO A 240 15.80 -12.85 -7.39
CA PRO A 240 16.76 -13.58 -6.56
C PRO A 240 16.48 -13.44 -5.05
N TRP A 241 15.76 -12.42 -4.61
CA TRP A 241 15.40 -12.26 -3.19
C TRP A 241 14.32 -13.24 -2.74
N SER A 242 13.54 -13.78 -3.69
CA SER A 242 12.48 -14.75 -3.44
C SER A 242 12.97 -16.20 -3.33
N ILE A 243 14.21 -16.47 -3.76
CA ILE A 243 14.79 -17.81 -3.74
C ILE A 243 14.88 -18.35 -2.32
N GLY A 244 14.35 -19.55 -2.11
CA GLY A 244 14.33 -20.26 -0.84
C GLY A 244 13.44 -19.60 0.22
N VAL A 245 12.58 -18.65 -0.14
CA VAL A 245 11.65 -18.01 0.80
C VAL A 245 10.44 -18.94 1.02
N PRO A 246 10.24 -19.48 2.23
CA PRO A 246 9.07 -20.30 2.52
C PRO A 246 7.81 -19.43 2.55
N VAL A 247 6.70 -19.99 2.08
CA VAL A 247 5.37 -19.39 2.20
C VAL A 247 4.64 -20.08 3.36
N PRO A 248 4.60 -19.47 4.56
CA PRO A 248 3.77 -19.99 5.64
C PRO A 248 2.29 -19.76 5.32
N ASP A 249 1.44 -20.46 6.05
CA ASP A 249 0.00 -20.21 6.07
C ASP A 249 -0.27 -18.89 6.82
N TYR A 250 -0.31 -17.78 6.07
CA TYR A 250 -0.50 -16.44 6.65
C TYR A 250 -1.88 -16.28 7.27
N ARG A 251 -2.90 -16.96 6.73
CA ARG A 251 -4.27 -16.90 7.25
C ARG A 251 -4.37 -17.49 8.65
N LYS A 252 -3.64 -18.57 8.96
CA LYS A 252 -3.57 -19.13 10.33
C LYS A 252 -2.95 -18.19 11.35
N ALA A 253 -2.17 -17.20 10.91
CA ALA A 253 -1.57 -16.22 11.79
C ALA A 253 -2.57 -15.15 12.24
N VAL A 254 -3.60 -14.89 11.44
CA VAL A 254 -4.68 -13.94 11.77
C VAL A 254 -5.64 -14.60 12.76
N LYS A 255 -5.63 -14.07 13.98
CA LYS A 255 -6.49 -14.52 15.08
C LYS A 255 -7.08 -13.30 15.79
N LEU A 256 -8.35 -13.41 16.15
CA LEU A 256 -9.06 -12.37 16.91
C LEU A 256 -9.07 -12.67 18.41
N ASP A 257 -8.67 -13.88 18.80
CA ASP A 257 -8.55 -14.33 20.17
C ASP A 257 -7.09 -14.33 20.67
N GLY A 258 -6.93 -14.15 21.98
CA GLY A 258 -5.64 -14.16 22.65
C GLY A 258 -5.11 -12.76 22.98
N ASP A 259 -3.80 -12.68 23.15
CA ASP A 259 -3.12 -11.50 23.67
C ASP A 259 -1.69 -11.38 23.09
N LEU A 260 -1.01 -10.32 23.49
CA LEU A 260 0.37 -9.97 23.20
C LEU A 260 1.27 -10.09 24.44
N ARG A 261 0.90 -10.90 25.44
CA ARG A 261 1.74 -11.10 26.63
C ARG A 261 3.11 -11.65 26.24
N GLY A 262 4.14 -11.04 26.81
CA GLY A 262 5.54 -11.37 26.50
C GLY A 262 6.05 -10.79 25.18
N LYS A 263 5.25 -9.97 24.47
CA LYS A 263 5.71 -9.21 23.31
C LYS A 263 6.20 -7.84 23.71
N ARG A 264 7.31 -7.41 23.12
CA ARG A 264 7.94 -6.11 23.36
C ARG A 264 7.80 -5.22 22.14
N VAL A 265 7.23 -4.03 22.34
CA VAL A 265 6.98 -3.04 21.29
C VAL A 265 7.77 -1.77 21.62
N LEU A 266 8.74 -1.45 20.76
CA LEU A 266 9.36 -0.12 20.79
C LEU A 266 8.44 0.88 20.12
N PHE A 267 8.24 2.05 20.69
CA PHE A 267 7.36 3.06 20.09
C PHE A 267 8.02 4.44 19.99
N SER A 268 7.64 5.20 18.95
CA SER A 268 7.99 6.61 18.81
C SER A 268 6.97 7.34 17.95
N ALA A 269 6.51 8.50 18.42
CA ALA A 269 5.56 9.32 17.68
C ALA A 269 6.22 9.98 16.46
N ALA A 270 7.43 10.54 16.62
CA ALA A 270 8.14 11.26 15.57
C ALA A 270 9.66 11.07 15.69
N PRO A 271 10.41 11.04 14.57
CA PRO A 271 11.87 11.05 14.66
C PRO A 271 12.37 12.37 15.22
N GLU A 272 13.66 12.42 15.58
CA GLU A 272 14.28 13.62 16.12
C GLU A 272 14.12 14.81 15.16
N GLY A 273 13.66 15.95 15.69
CA GLY A 273 13.45 17.18 14.91
C GLY A 273 12.18 17.20 14.05
N ARG A 274 11.31 16.19 14.16
CA ARG A 274 10.00 16.15 13.50
C ARG A 274 8.88 16.20 14.53
N ILE A 275 7.66 16.49 14.07
CA ILE A 275 6.46 16.49 14.90
C ILE A 275 5.35 15.70 14.22
N VAL A 276 4.33 15.36 15.02
CA VAL A 276 3.01 14.93 14.53
C VAL A 276 1.96 15.92 15.04
N SER A 277 0.83 16.02 14.34
CA SER A 277 -0.31 16.80 14.82
C SER A 277 -0.88 16.19 16.11
N ALA A 278 -1.55 17.03 16.90
CA ALA A 278 -2.16 16.63 18.15
C ALA A 278 -3.19 15.51 17.98
N GLU A 279 -3.97 15.53 16.89
CA GLU A 279 -4.94 14.47 16.58
C GLU A 279 -4.25 13.14 16.26
N VAL A 280 -3.12 13.16 15.55
CA VAL A 280 -2.32 11.96 15.27
C VAL A 280 -1.67 11.44 16.54
N GLY A 281 -1.11 12.33 17.36
CA GLY A 281 -0.56 11.98 18.66
C GLY A 281 -1.59 11.30 19.56
N ALA A 282 -2.80 11.86 19.67
CA ALA A 282 -3.87 11.29 20.47
C ALA A 282 -4.32 9.91 19.96
N ALA A 283 -4.49 9.74 18.64
CA ALA A 283 -4.84 8.45 18.04
C ALA A 283 -3.75 7.38 18.23
N PHE A 284 -2.48 7.81 18.18
CA PHE A 284 -1.34 6.94 18.43
C PHE A 284 -1.29 6.47 19.89
N GLU A 285 -1.44 7.38 20.85
CA GLU A 285 -1.51 7.04 22.27
C GLU A 285 -2.67 6.08 22.59
N ALA A 286 -3.85 6.28 21.97
CA ALA A 286 -4.96 5.35 22.10
C ALA A 286 -4.61 3.93 21.58
N SER A 287 -3.89 3.85 20.46
CA SER A 287 -3.44 2.57 19.92
C SER A 287 -2.37 1.90 20.79
N LEU A 288 -1.47 2.68 21.40
CA LEU A 288 -0.53 2.19 22.41
C LEU A 288 -1.28 1.67 23.64
N ALA A 289 -2.35 2.34 24.07
CA ALA A 289 -3.20 1.85 25.16
C ALA A 289 -3.79 0.47 24.84
N HIS A 290 -4.34 0.27 23.64
CA HIS A 290 -4.83 -1.05 23.21
C HIS A 290 -3.74 -2.12 23.15
N LEU A 291 -2.54 -1.81 22.65
CA LEU A 291 -1.42 -2.74 22.67
C LEU A 291 -1.05 -3.16 24.11
N ARG A 292 -1.09 -2.21 25.05
CA ARG A 292 -0.84 -2.47 26.48
C ARG A 292 -1.96 -3.30 27.12
N GLU A 293 -3.22 -3.03 26.79
CA GLU A 293 -4.39 -3.81 27.24
C GLU A 293 -4.33 -5.26 26.73
N LEU A 294 -3.84 -5.45 25.50
CA LEU A 294 -3.51 -6.76 24.95
C LEU A 294 -2.28 -7.38 25.62
N GLY A 295 -1.62 -6.73 26.57
CA GLY A 295 -0.52 -7.29 27.36
C GLY A 295 0.88 -7.12 26.76
N ALA A 296 1.04 -6.30 25.72
CA ALA A 296 2.36 -5.97 25.19
C ALA A 296 3.13 -5.06 26.16
N GLU A 297 4.45 -5.29 26.30
CA GLU A 297 5.36 -4.39 26.98
C GLU A 297 5.72 -3.24 26.03
N LEU A 298 5.37 -2.01 26.41
CA LEU A 298 5.67 -0.82 25.62
C LEU A 298 6.91 -0.11 26.16
N ILE A 299 7.87 0.11 25.26
CA ILE A 299 9.15 0.73 25.59
C ILE A 299 9.36 1.91 24.63
N GLU A 300 9.68 3.08 25.15
CA GLU A 300 10.00 4.22 24.29
C GLU A 300 11.27 3.92 23.49
N MET A 301 11.22 4.13 22.18
CA MET A 301 12.34 3.84 21.30
C MET A 301 13.48 4.81 21.60
N PRO A 302 14.71 4.32 21.82
CA PRO A 302 15.86 5.19 22.06
C PRO A 302 16.13 6.07 20.82
N PRO A 303 16.85 7.19 20.95
CA PRO A 303 17.23 8.00 19.80
C PRO A 303 17.90 7.15 18.71
N THR A 304 17.33 7.20 17.51
CA THR A 304 17.70 6.32 16.40
C THR A 304 18.32 7.08 15.23
N ASN A 305 18.26 8.42 15.21
CA ASN A 305 18.65 9.24 14.06
C ASN A 305 18.01 8.72 12.76
N PHE A 306 16.69 8.57 12.76
CA PHE A 306 15.89 8.13 11.61
C PHE A 306 15.56 9.29 10.65
N ASN A 307 16.49 10.22 10.46
CA ASN A 307 16.43 11.18 9.36
C ASN A 307 16.83 10.49 8.04
N ILE A 308 15.94 9.63 7.53
CA ILE A 308 16.23 8.69 6.42
C ILE A 308 15.97 9.31 5.04
N GLU A 309 15.20 10.39 4.97
CA GLU A 309 14.81 11.00 3.70
C GLU A 309 16.00 11.37 2.80
N PRO A 310 17.09 12.01 3.30
CA PRO A 310 18.24 12.33 2.45
C PRO A 310 18.90 11.08 1.84
N LEU A 311 19.04 10.01 2.64
CA LEU A 311 19.57 8.72 2.17
C LEU A 311 18.67 8.11 1.10
N TRP A 312 17.35 8.06 1.36
CA TRP A 312 16.38 7.53 0.40
C TRP A 312 16.39 8.35 -0.90
N ARG A 313 16.51 9.68 -0.79
CA ARG A 313 16.54 10.63 -1.92
C ARG A 313 17.75 10.39 -2.80
N THR A 314 18.96 10.27 -2.24
CA THR A 314 20.18 9.95 -3.00
C THR A 314 20.01 8.68 -3.83
N ILE A 315 19.49 7.60 -3.22
CA ILE A 315 19.28 6.33 -3.93
C ILE A 315 18.21 6.49 -5.03
N ASN A 316 17.03 7.04 -4.72
CA ASN A 316 15.95 7.18 -5.70
C ASN A 316 16.28 8.12 -6.85
N HIS A 317 17.02 9.20 -6.59
CA HIS A 317 17.43 10.15 -7.63
C HIS A 317 18.32 9.48 -8.69
N THR A 318 19.22 8.55 -8.30
CA THR A 318 19.98 7.79 -9.29
C THR A 318 19.11 6.90 -10.16
N VAL A 319 18.12 6.23 -9.57
CA VAL A 319 17.14 5.41 -10.29
C VAL A 319 16.30 6.28 -11.24
N TRP A 320 15.82 7.44 -10.79
CA TRP A 320 15.02 8.32 -11.64
C TRP A 320 15.80 8.88 -12.82
N ARG A 321 17.07 9.27 -12.62
CA ARG A 321 17.92 9.70 -13.74
C ARG A 321 18.12 8.59 -14.75
N ALA A 322 18.49 7.40 -14.28
CA ALA A 322 18.73 6.25 -15.15
C ALA A 322 17.48 5.88 -15.98
N ARG A 323 16.28 6.05 -15.40
CA ARG A 323 15.03 5.65 -16.04
C ARG A 323 14.39 6.71 -16.92
N PHE A 324 14.51 7.99 -16.55
CA PHE A 324 13.64 9.04 -17.09
C PHE A 324 14.38 10.22 -17.71
N THR A 325 15.71 10.33 -17.62
CA THR A 325 16.44 11.47 -18.22
C THR A 325 16.25 11.51 -19.74
N GLU A 326 16.48 10.41 -20.45
CA GLU A 326 16.29 10.37 -21.91
C GLU A 326 14.82 10.63 -22.31
N MET A 327 13.86 10.11 -21.53
CA MET A 327 12.44 10.40 -21.75
C MET A 327 12.11 11.88 -21.59
N ALA A 328 12.67 12.53 -20.56
CA ALA A 328 12.44 13.94 -20.28
C ALA A 328 13.12 14.86 -21.30
N GLU A 329 14.26 14.46 -21.86
CA GLU A 329 14.92 15.20 -22.94
C GLU A 329 14.15 15.07 -24.26
N ALA A 330 13.58 13.89 -24.53
CA ALA A 330 12.86 13.64 -25.78
C ALA A 330 11.46 14.26 -25.83
N CYS A 331 10.70 14.22 -24.73
CA CYS A 331 9.29 14.66 -24.69
C CYS A 331 8.91 15.31 -23.33
N PRO A 332 9.59 16.40 -22.91
CA PRO A 332 9.34 17.03 -21.61
C PRO A 332 7.88 17.47 -21.41
N GLU A 333 7.22 17.92 -22.47
CA GLU A 333 5.83 18.39 -22.46
C GLU A 333 4.80 17.29 -22.15
N ARG A 334 5.20 16.01 -22.26
CA ARG A 334 4.36 14.85 -21.96
C ARG A 334 4.55 14.30 -20.55
N LEU A 335 5.48 14.87 -19.78
CA LEU A 335 5.76 14.48 -18.39
C LEU A 335 5.18 15.49 -17.40
N SER A 336 4.88 15.02 -16.20
CA SER A 336 4.40 15.90 -15.13
C SER A 336 5.48 16.91 -14.70
N PRO A 337 5.11 18.17 -14.38
CA PRO A 337 6.06 19.15 -13.85
C PRO A 337 6.80 18.64 -12.61
N SER A 338 6.12 17.88 -11.75
CA SER A 338 6.74 17.29 -10.56
C SER A 338 7.81 16.27 -10.88
N LEU A 339 7.67 15.47 -11.94
CA LEU A 339 8.70 14.53 -12.36
C LEU A 339 9.92 15.27 -12.92
N LEU A 340 9.70 16.29 -13.76
CA LEU A 340 10.78 17.12 -14.31
C LEU A 340 11.57 17.82 -13.19
N GLN A 341 10.89 18.38 -12.18
CA GLN A 341 11.55 18.99 -11.03
C GLN A 341 12.37 17.98 -10.23
N GLN A 342 11.89 16.74 -10.06
CA GLN A 342 12.65 15.68 -9.40
C GLN A 342 13.92 15.32 -10.18
N LEU A 343 13.83 15.24 -11.50
CA LEU A 343 14.99 14.96 -12.35
C LEU A 343 16.02 16.09 -12.31
N ALA A 344 15.57 17.35 -12.28
CA ALA A 344 16.45 18.49 -12.09
C ALA A 344 17.21 18.40 -10.75
N LEU A 345 16.52 18.06 -9.65
CA LEU A 345 17.14 17.83 -8.35
C LEU A 345 18.04 16.59 -8.29
N ALA A 346 17.80 15.60 -9.16
CA ALA A 346 18.58 14.38 -9.21
C ALA A 346 19.96 14.56 -9.84
N SER A 347 20.13 15.55 -10.73
CA SER A 347 21.37 15.81 -11.46
C SER A 347 22.61 16.01 -10.58
N ALA A 348 22.41 16.38 -9.31
CA ALA A 348 23.46 16.63 -8.32
C ALA A 348 24.09 15.36 -7.69
N VAL A 349 23.57 14.16 -7.96
CA VAL A 349 24.06 12.92 -7.32
C VAL A 349 25.12 12.21 -8.18
N SER A 350 26.34 12.04 -7.64
CA SER A 350 27.41 11.29 -8.29
C SER A 350 27.35 9.78 -7.98
N GLY A 351 28.10 8.96 -8.73
CA GLY A 351 28.25 7.53 -8.41
C GLY A 351 28.91 7.28 -7.04
N ALA A 352 29.80 8.17 -6.60
CA ALA A 352 30.39 8.09 -5.27
C ALA A 352 29.37 8.41 -4.16
N ASP A 353 28.45 9.35 -4.40
CA ASP A 353 27.34 9.64 -3.47
C ASP A 353 26.42 8.44 -3.35
N TYR A 354 26.08 7.81 -4.47
CA TYR A 354 25.29 6.59 -4.49
C TYR A 354 25.95 5.47 -3.67
N GLN A 355 27.25 5.22 -3.88
CA GLN A 355 27.93 4.15 -3.14
C GLN A 355 28.01 4.44 -1.63
N ARG A 356 28.22 5.71 -1.23
CA ARG A 356 28.12 6.12 0.17
C ARG A 356 26.72 5.89 0.74
N ALA A 357 25.68 6.19 -0.04
CA ALA A 357 24.30 5.92 0.33
C ALA A 357 24.05 4.41 0.53
N MET A 358 24.62 3.55 -0.33
CA MET A 358 24.52 2.10 -0.16
C MET A 358 25.21 1.61 1.13
N PHE A 359 26.36 2.17 1.50
CA PHE A 359 26.99 1.88 2.79
C PHE A 359 26.12 2.33 3.98
N ALA A 360 25.51 3.52 3.89
CA ALA A 360 24.59 4.02 4.89
C ALA A 360 23.32 3.16 5.00
N ARG A 361 22.80 2.63 3.88
CA ARG A 361 21.70 1.66 3.85
C ARG A 361 22.05 0.39 4.63
N THR A 362 23.28 -0.14 4.50
CA THR A 362 23.74 -1.27 5.31
C THR A 362 23.73 -0.95 6.80
N GLN A 363 24.19 0.23 7.20
CA GLN A 363 24.16 0.64 8.61
C GLN A 363 22.74 0.81 9.12
N LEU A 364 21.83 1.35 8.31
CA LEU A 364 20.41 1.43 8.64
C LEU A 364 19.79 0.04 8.84
N PHE A 365 20.10 -0.94 7.97
CA PHE A 365 19.64 -2.32 8.14
C PHE A 365 20.10 -2.91 9.48
N ARG A 366 21.38 -2.77 9.82
CA ARG A 366 21.94 -3.24 11.09
C ARG A 366 21.28 -2.56 12.30
N ARG A 367 20.96 -1.26 12.18
CA ARG A 367 20.26 -0.51 13.23
C ARG A 367 18.85 -1.05 13.45
N VAL A 368 18.06 -1.25 12.39
CA VAL A 368 16.70 -1.82 12.50
C VAL A 368 16.76 -3.25 13.05
N GLN A 369 17.71 -4.07 12.59
CA GLN A 369 17.96 -5.41 13.14
C GLN A 369 18.31 -5.38 14.64
N ALA A 370 19.06 -4.38 15.10
CA ALA A 370 19.39 -4.23 16.52
C ALA A 370 18.15 -3.88 17.36
N LEU A 371 17.31 -2.96 16.86
CA LEU A 371 16.05 -2.61 17.53
C LEU A 371 15.11 -3.82 17.64
N LEU A 372 15.02 -4.64 16.59
CA LEU A 372 14.15 -5.82 16.53
C LEU A 372 14.79 -7.12 17.06
N ARG A 373 16.03 -7.05 17.57
CA ARG A 373 16.72 -8.21 18.15
C ARG A 373 16.00 -8.66 19.42
N ASP A 374 15.83 -7.72 20.35
CA ASP A 374 15.24 -7.98 21.66
C ASP A 374 13.78 -7.54 21.74
N ASN A 375 13.25 -6.95 20.67
CA ASN A 375 11.87 -6.48 20.57
C ASN A 375 11.17 -7.15 19.39
N ASP A 376 9.86 -7.32 19.47
CA ASP A 376 9.08 -7.99 18.44
C ASP A 376 8.62 -7.00 17.36
N PHE A 377 8.24 -5.78 17.76
CA PHE A 377 7.66 -4.78 16.89
C PHE A 377 8.19 -3.37 17.16
N LEU A 378 8.13 -2.53 16.13
CA LEU A 378 8.22 -1.08 16.25
C LEU A 378 6.85 -0.46 15.93
N ALA A 379 6.37 0.47 16.74
CA ALA A 379 5.11 1.18 16.57
C ALA A 379 5.35 2.69 16.37
N MET A 380 4.68 3.27 15.38
CA MET A 380 4.76 4.69 15.04
C MET A 380 3.50 5.12 14.29
N PRO A 381 3.11 6.41 14.32
CA PRO A 381 2.16 6.94 13.36
C PRO A 381 2.61 6.68 11.92
N THR A 382 1.69 6.32 11.03
CA THR A 382 2.04 6.14 9.61
C THR A 382 2.37 7.49 8.96
N LEU A 383 1.60 8.53 9.30
CA LEU A 383 1.74 9.89 8.82
C LEU A 383 1.78 10.87 10.00
N SER A 384 2.41 12.03 9.83
CA SER A 384 2.47 13.05 10.86
C SER A 384 1.18 13.86 11.02
N ARG A 385 0.34 13.89 9.99
CA ARG A 385 -1.02 14.44 10.03
C ARG A 385 -1.91 13.70 9.04
N THR A 386 -3.22 13.91 9.16
CA THR A 386 -4.26 13.43 8.22
C THR A 386 -3.99 13.83 6.77
N ALA A 387 -4.82 13.34 5.84
CA ALA A 387 -4.70 13.63 4.42
C ALA A 387 -4.57 15.15 4.14
N LEU A 388 -3.66 15.52 3.26
CA LEU A 388 -3.41 16.91 2.87
C LEU A 388 -4.48 17.43 1.89
N PRO A 389 -4.62 18.75 1.70
CA PRO A 389 -5.48 19.31 0.68
C PRO A 389 -5.21 18.72 -0.71
N ILE A 390 -6.25 18.57 -1.53
CA ILE A 390 -6.16 17.91 -2.85
C ILE A 390 -5.20 18.61 -3.83
N ASP A 391 -4.90 19.89 -3.61
CA ASP A 391 -4.02 20.74 -4.41
C ASP A 391 -2.62 20.91 -3.82
N GLN A 392 -2.28 20.17 -2.76
CA GLN A 392 -0.95 20.20 -2.13
C GLN A 392 0.17 20.04 -3.18
N ASP A 393 1.14 20.94 -3.15
CA ASP A 393 2.39 20.77 -3.88
C ASP A 393 3.39 19.93 -3.07
N LEU A 394 4.01 18.96 -3.71
CA LEU A 394 5.03 18.08 -3.12
C LEU A 394 6.25 18.86 -2.61
N PHE A 395 6.67 19.88 -3.36
CA PHE A 395 7.84 20.70 -3.03
C PHE A 395 7.47 21.95 -2.21
N GLY A 396 6.17 22.14 -1.99
CA GLY A 396 5.66 23.20 -1.14
C GLY A 396 5.89 22.91 0.35
N THR A 397 5.27 23.77 1.15
CA THR A 397 5.26 23.62 2.60
C THR A 397 4.14 22.72 3.07
N ILE A 398 4.29 22.20 4.29
CA ILE A 398 3.23 21.51 5.02
C ILE A 398 2.96 22.23 6.34
N ASP A 399 1.68 22.48 6.62
CA ASP A 399 1.21 22.95 7.91
C ASP A 399 0.91 21.76 8.83
N ILE A 400 1.44 21.75 10.05
CA ILE A 400 1.09 20.81 11.11
C ILE A 400 0.73 21.63 12.35
N ASP A 401 -0.55 21.73 12.65
CA ASP A 401 -1.12 22.49 13.78
C ASP A 401 -0.67 23.96 13.85
N GLY A 402 -0.68 24.66 12.71
CA GLY A 402 -0.28 26.06 12.57
C GLY A 402 1.23 26.26 12.42
N ARG A 403 2.02 25.18 12.43
CA ARG A 403 3.48 25.22 12.23
C ARG A 403 3.82 24.81 10.81
N ILE A 404 4.47 25.70 10.07
CA ILE A 404 4.83 25.50 8.67
C ILE A 404 6.23 24.88 8.56
N PHE A 405 6.34 23.76 7.85
CA PHE A 405 7.59 23.08 7.55
C PHE A 405 7.87 23.07 6.04
N PRO A 406 9.14 23.18 5.61
CA PRO A 406 9.50 23.02 4.21
C PRO A 406 9.42 21.55 3.80
N GLU A 407 9.13 21.26 2.54
CA GLU A 407 9.16 19.92 1.93
C GLU A 407 8.18 18.92 2.57
N VAL A 408 7.12 18.58 1.85
CA VAL A 408 6.09 17.62 2.29
C VAL A 408 6.70 16.26 2.64
N ARG A 409 7.62 15.75 1.82
CA ARG A 409 8.16 14.38 1.92
C ARG A 409 8.77 14.06 3.28
N ALA A 410 9.65 14.93 3.75
CA ALA A 410 10.42 14.68 4.97
C ALA A 410 9.59 14.89 6.26
N ASN A 411 8.47 15.61 6.15
CA ASN A 411 7.64 15.98 7.29
C ASN A 411 6.34 15.19 7.37
N TRP A 412 5.80 14.70 6.26
CA TRP A 412 4.49 14.05 6.26
C TRP A 412 4.54 12.54 6.55
N PHE A 413 5.54 11.83 6.03
CA PHE A 413 5.67 10.37 6.18
C PHE A 413 7.09 9.93 6.57
N PRO A 414 7.61 10.44 7.70
CA PRO A 414 9.03 10.23 8.04
C PRO A 414 9.38 8.75 8.34
N TRP A 415 8.40 7.93 8.71
CA TRP A 415 8.61 6.55 9.17
C TRP A 415 8.47 5.47 8.09
N THR A 416 8.07 5.80 6.86
CA THR A 416 7.80 4.75 5.87
C THR A 416 9.06 4.25 5.15
N MET A 417 9.95 5.17 4.78
CA MET A 417 11.18 4.90 4.03
C MET A 417 12.18 3.93 4.69
N PRO A 418 12.41 3.96 6.02
CA PRO A 418 13.37 3.04 6.66
C PRO A 418 13.08 1.58 6.32
N PHE A 419 11.81 1.19 6.24
CA PHE A 419 11.40 -0.20 6.01
C PHE A 419 11.43 -0.59 4.53
N ASN A 420 11.38 0.36 3.60
CA ASN A 420 11.70 0.09 2.19
C ASN A 420 13.20 -0.20 2.03
N LEU A 421 14.04 0.67 2.60
CA LEU A 421 15.50 0.58 2.50
C LEU A 421 16.05 -0.69 3.14
N THR A 422 15.49 -1.09 4.27
CA THR A 422 15.97 -2.26 5.01
C THR A 422 15.24 -3.55 4.66
N GLY A 423 14.11 -3.45 3.96
CA GLY A 423 13.29 -4.60 3.57
C GLY A 423 12.53 -5.30 4.69
N HIS A 424 12.49 -4.75 5.90
CA HIS A 424 11.64 -5.26 6.98
C HIS A 424 10.15 -5.09 6.66
N PRO A 425 9.26 -5.98 7.13
CA PRO A 425 7.85 -5.86 6.89
C PRO A 425 7.26 -4.73 7.73
N ALA A 426 6.35 -3.94 7.15
CA ALA A 426 5.63 -2.88 7.83
C ALA A 426 4.18 -2.79 7.35
N ILE A 427 3.22 -2.72 8.27
CA ILE A 427 1.79 -2.66 8.01
C ILE A 427 1.21 -1.36 8.58
N SER A 428 0.40 -0.67 7.78
CA SER A 428 -0.43 0.47 8.24
C SER A 428 -1.85 -0.03 8.49
N LEU A 429 -2.42 0.34 9.63
CA LEU A 429 -3.79 0.04 10.06
C LEU A 429 -4.53 1.34 10.39
N PRO A 430 -5.86 1.40 10.25
CA PRO A 430 -6.66 2.49 10.81
C PRO A 430 -6.43 2.61 12.32
N SER A 431 -6.28 3.83 12.82
CA SER A 431 -5.95 4.13 14.22
C SER A 431 -6.86 5.17 14.86
N GLY A 432 -7.81 5.70 14.10
CA GLY A 432 -8.73 6.74 14.54
C GLY A 432 -9.08 7.68 13.41
N PHE A 433 -9.74 8.78 13.77
CA PHE A 433 -10.19 9.79 12.84
C PHE A 433 -9.90 11.18 13.41
N GLY A 434 -9.28 12.03 12.60
CA GLY A 434 -9.02 13.42 12.93
C GLY A 434 -10.23 14.32 12.68
N GLN A 435 -9.98 15.62 12.71
CA GLN A 435 -10.97 16.62 12.36
C GLN A 435 -11.48 16.43 10.92
N GLY A 436 -12.76 16.74 10.70
CA GLY A 436 -13.41 16.51 9.41
C GLY A 436 -13.63 15.04 9.06
N GLY A 437 -13.38 14.10 10.00
CA GLY A 437 -13.60 12.67 9.79
C GLY A 437 -12.53 11.99 8.93
N LEU A 438 -11.37 12.63 8.73
CA LEU A 438 -10.27 12.04 7.97
C LEU A 438 -9.59 10.91 8.77
N PRO A 439 -9.28 9.77 8.14
CA PRO A 439 -8.61 8.66 8.82
C PRO A 439 -7.18 8.99 9.27
N ILE A 440 -6.79 8.39 10.39
CA ILE A 440 -5.43 8.37 10.92
C ILE A 440 -4.94 6.92 10.94
N GLY A 441 -3.66 6.69 10.63
CA GLY A 441 -3.08 5.35 10.60
C GLY A 441 -1.93 5.15 11.59
N ILE A 442 -1.84 3.94 12.13
CA ILE A 442 -0.68 3.45 12.89
C ILE A 442 0.10 2.46 12.02
N GLN A 443 1.42 2.56 12.05
CA GLN A 443 2.34 1.63 11.42
C GLN A 443 2.97 0.72 12.47
N LEU A 444 2.89 -0.60 12.24
CA LEU A 444 3.68 -1.61 12.93
C LEU A 444 4.74 -2.15 11.97
N ALA A 445 6.00 -2.16 12.40
CA ALA A 445 7.08 -2.84 11.69
C ALA A 445 7.57 -4.06 12.48
N GLY A 446 7.78 -5.18 11.79
CA GLY A 446 8.16 -6.45 12.41
C GLY A 446 9.55 -6.91 12.02
N ARG A 447 9.96 -8.05 12.59
CA ARG A 447 11.19 -8.76 12.22
C ARG A 447 11.18 -9.19 10.75
N PHE A 448 12.37 -9.18 10.13
CA PHE A 448 12.55 -9.56 8.74
C PHE A 448 12.06 -11.00 8.49
N ARG A 449 11.19 -11.19 7.48
CA ARG A 449 10.53 -12.46 7.12
C ARG A 449 9.72 -13.11 8.27
N ARG A 450 9.14 -12.28 9.14
CA ARG A 450 8.24 -12.69 10.23
C ARG A 450 6.84 -12.07 10.09
N GLU A 451 6.33 -11.99 8.87
CA GLU A 451 4.98 -11.52 8.58
C GLU A 451 3.90 -12.25 9.40
N PRO A 452 3.96 -13.57 9.71
CA PRO A 452 2.96 -14.19 10.56
C PRO A 452 2.86 -13.54 11.95
N GLU A 453 3.99 -13.18 12.56
CA GLU A 453 4.01 -12.51 13.86
C GLU A 453 3.43 -11.08 13.75
N LEU A 454 3.76 -10.37 12.68
CA LEU A 454 3.24 -9.02 12.41
C LEU A 454 1.73 -9.02 12.13
N LEU A 455 1.25 -9.94 11.30
CA LEU A 455 -0.17 -10.09 10.97
C LEU A 455 -0.99 -10.45 12.20
N ARG A 456 -0.46 -11.30 13.09
CA ARG A 456 -1.11 -11.61 14.37
C ARG A 456 -1.24 -10.38 15.27
N ALA A 457 -0.17 -9.60 15.42
CA ALA A 457 -0.24 -8.39 16.24
C ALA A 457 -1.18 -7.35 15.64
N ALA A 458 -1.16 -7.20 14.31
CA ALA A 458 -2.06 -6.34 13.57
C ALA A 458 -3.53 -6.74 13.73
N SER A 459 -3.86 -8.03 13.66
CA SER A 459 -5.25 -8.50 13.78
C SER A 459 -5.83 -8.30 15.18
N LEU A 460 -5.01 -8.49 16.21
CA LEU A 460 -5.43 -8.21 17.60
C LEU A 460 -5.63 -6.71 17.84
N LEU A 461 -4.75 -5.86 17.31
CA LEU A 461 -4.90 -4.41 17.40
C LEU A 461 -6.13 -3.91 16.64
N GLU A 462 -6.33 -4.38 15.40
CA GLU A 462 -7.50 -4.07 14.58
C GLU A 462 -8.81 -4.42 15.30
N ALA A 463 -8.88 -5.61 15.91
CA ALA A 463 -10.03 -6.05 16.69
C ALA A 463 -10.27 -5.17 17.93
N ALA A 464 -9.22 -4.81 18.66
CA ALA A 464 -9.30 -3.97 19.85
C ALA A 464 -9.76 -2.53 19.54
N GLN A 465 -9.33 -1.98 18.40
CA GLN A 465 -9.70 -0.63 17.97
C GLN A 465 -11.16 -0.54 17.47
N GLY A 466 -11.70 -1.62 16.88
CA GLY A 466 -13.10 -1.69 16.48
C GLY A 466 -13.54 -0.71 15.39
N LEU A 467 -12.61 -0.27 14.53
CA LEU A 467 -12.85 0.81 13.54
C LEU A 467 -13.42 0.32 12.19
N LEU A 468 -13.39 -0.99 11.92
CA LEU A 468 -13.75 -1.57 10.62
C LEU A 468 -15.20 -1.31 10.17
N SER A 469 -16.10 -1.06 11.12
CA SER A 469 -17.51 -0.80 10.82
C SER A 469 -17.75 0.58 10.22
N ARG A 470 -16.82 1.53 10.42
CA ARG A 470 -16.94 2.89 9.91
C ARG A 470 -16.56 2.95 8.44
N ARG A 471 -17.44 3.53 7.64
CA ARG A 471 -17.30 3.62 6.17
C ARG A 471 -17.33 5.08 5.72
N PRO A 472 -16.72 5.41 4.58
CA PRO A 472 -16.92 6.71 3.97
C PRO A 472 -18.38 6.88 3.52
N ASP A 473 -18.94 8.07 3.76
CA ASP A 473 -20.27 8.44 3.28
C ASP A 473 -20.18 8.95 1.83
N LEU A 474 -20.65 8.14 0.89
CA LEU A 474 -20.45 8.35 -0.54
C LEU A 474 -21.77 8.36 -1.34
N GLY A 475 -22.91 8.49 -0.66
CA GLY A 475 -24.25 8.53 -1.27
C GLY A 475 -24.71 7.20 -1.81
#